data_AF-A0A6I9N377-F1
#
_entry.id   AF-A0A6I9N377-F1
#
_cell.length_a   1.000
_cell.length_b   1.000
_cell.length_c   1.000
_cell.angle_alpha   90.00
_cell.angle_beta   90.00
_cell.angle_gamma   90.00
#
_symmetry.space_group_name_H-M   'P 1'
#
loop_
_entity.id
_entity.type
_entity.pdbx_description
1 polymer ?
#
loop_
_entity_poly.entity_id
_entity_poly.type
_entity_poly.pdbx_seq_one_letter_code
_entity_poly.pdbx_strand_id
1 'polypeptide(L)'
;MLDLEVVPERSLGNEQWEFALGMPLAQAISILQKHCRIIKNVQVLYSEQTPLSHDLILNLTQDGIKLLFDATNQRLKVIEVYDLSKVKLKYCGVHFNSQAIAPTIEQIDQSFGATHPGVYNAAEQLFHLNFRGLSFSFQLDSWNEAPKYEVRINVLVSQLKKGSLVVEMITLHMEQSEVMFYVCLEHGLMLLCDDNKRCVTE
;
A
#
# COMPACT_ATOMS: atom_id res chain seq x y z
N MET A 1 -8.99 -13.50 -4.36
CA MET A 1 -8.99 -12.13 -4.89
C MET A 1 -10.02 -11.33 -4.13
N LEU A 2 -9.59 -10.30 -3.42
CA LEU A 2 -10.49 -9.41 -2.71
C LEU A 2 -11.40 -8.66 -3.69
N ASP A 3 -12.61 -8.33 -3.25
CA ASP A 3 -13.57 -7.49 -3.97
C ASP A 3 -13.86 -6.26 -3.11
N LEU A 4 -13.29 -5.12 -3.52
CA LEU A 4 -13.22 -3.92 -2.71
C LEU A 4 -13.83 -2.72 -3.43
N GLU A 5 -14.49 -1.86 -2.67
CA GLU A 5 -14.94 -0.56 -3.09
C GLU A 5 -13.89 0.50 -2.74
N VAL A 6 -13.57 1.31 -3.74
CA VAL A 6 -12.77 2.52 -3.60
C VAL A 6 -13.71 3.66 -3.28
N VAL A 7 -13.48 4.31 -2.14
CA VAL A 7 -14.10 5.60 -1.81
C VAL A 7 -12.99 6.66 -1.87
N PRO A 8 -12.93 7.46 -2.95
CA PRO A 8 -11.86 8.43 -3.16
C PRO A 8 -11.63 9.33 -1.96
N GLU A 9 -10.35 9.59 -1.67
CA GLU A 9 -9.91 10.41 -0.54
C GLU A 9 -10.37 9.94 0.84
N ARG A 10 -10.95 8.73 0.94
CA ARG A 10 -11.52 8.23 2.19
C ARG A 10 -11.04 6.83 2.54
N SER A 11 -11.32 5.82 1.72
CA SER A 11 -11.05 4.43 2.11
C SER A 11 -11.00 3.44 0.95
N LEU A 12 -10.45 2.26 1.24
CA LEU A 12 -10.54 1.05 0.42
C LEU A 12 -11.06 -0.09 1.29
N GLY A 13 -12.16 -0.73 0.91
CA GLY A 13 -12.78 -1.74 1.77
C GLY A 13 -13.99 -2.45 1.18
N ASN A 14 -14.77 -3.09 2.02
CA ASN A 14 -16.07 -3.67 1.70
C ASN A 14 -16.99 -3.52 2.92
N GLU A 15 -18.16 -4.16 2.90
CA GLU A 15 -19.14 -4.07 3.98
C GLU A 15 -18.65 -4.59 5.34
N GLN A 16 -17.61 -5.43 5.37
CA GLN A 16 -17.10 -6.05 6.59
C GLN A 16 -15.95 -5.26 7.23
N TRP A 17 -15.13 -4.61 6.41
CA TRP A 17 -13.95 -3.87 6.85
C TRP A 17 -13.53 -2.82 5.82
N GLU A 18 -12.90 -1.75 6.28
CA GLU A 18 -12.29 -0.73 5.40
C GLU A 18 -10.96 -0.23 5.96
N PHE A 19 -10.00 0.00 5.07
CA PHE A 19 -8.80 0.78 5.35
C PHE A 19 -9.09 2.24 5.05
N ALA A 20 -9.29 3.04 6.10
CA ALA A 20 -9.60 4.46 5.98
C ALA A 20 -8.33 5.32 6.10
N LEU A 21 -8.20 6.32 5.23
CA LEU A 21 -7.14 7.32 5.34
C LEU A 21 -7.18 8.01 6.71
N GLY A 22 -6.02 8.20 7.30
CA GLY A 22 -5.85 8.73 8.65
C GLY A 22 -5.99 7.68 9.77
N MET A 23 -6.40 6.45 9.47
CA MET A 23 -6.52 5.40 10.49
C MET A 23 -5.14 5.07 11.10
N PRO A 24 -5.05 4.82 12.42
CA PRO A 24 -3.82 4.36 13.04
C PRO A 24 -3.39 2.99 12.52
N LEU A 25 -2.08 2.74 12.45
CA LEU A 25 -1.54 1.42 12.07
C LEU A 25 -2.14 0.28 12.90
N ALA A 26 -2.27 0.47 14.21
CA ALA A 26 -2.82 -0.55 15.11
C ALA A 26 -4.24 -0.99 14.69
N GLN A 27 -5.06 -0.05 14.19
CA GLN A 27 -6.39 -0.38 13.68
C GLN A 27 -6.32 -1.19 12.38
N ALA A 28 -5.39 -0.86 11.48
CA ALA A 28 -5.19 -1.63 10.26
C ALA A 28 -4.71 -3.06 10.55
N ILE A 29 -3.76 -3.21 11.49
CA ILE A 29 -3.30 -4.52 11.97
C ILE A 29 -4.47 -5.32 12.55
N SER A 30 -5.33 -4.69 13.36
CA SER A 30 -6.52 -5.36 13.92
C SER A 30 -7.48 -5.88 12.84
N ILE A 31 -7.68 -5.12 11.76
CA ILE A 31 -8.46 -5.57 10.59
C ILE A 31 -7.79 -6.79 9.95
N LEU A 32 -6.48 -6.72 9.69
CA LEU A 32 -5.74 -7.83 9.09
C LEU A 32 -5.80 -9.10 9.97
N GLN A 33 -5.72 -8.96 11.29
CA GLN A 33 -5.84 -10.07 12.24
C GLN A 33 -7.22 -10.70 12.19
N LYS A 34 -8.27 -9.87 12.27
CA LYS A 34 -9.66 -10.34 12.24
C LYS A 34 -10.02 -11.04 10.92
N HIS A 35 -9.39 -10.63 9.82
CA HIS A 35 -9.65 -11.13 8.47
C HIS A 35 -8.50 -11.97 7.87
N CYS A 36 -7.64 -12.56 8.72
CA CYS A 36 -6.44 -13.32 8.32
C CYS A 36 -6.72 -14.56 7.43
N ARG A 37 -7.95 -15.09 7.47
CA ARG A 37 -8.37 -16.19 6.59
C ARG A 37 -8.48 -15.76 5.12
N ILE A 38 -8.73 -14.47 4.88
CA ILE A 38 -8.99 -13.90 3.57
C ILE A 38 -7.79 -13.06 3.10
N ILE A 39 -7.28 -12.19 3.97
CA ILE A 39 -6.09 -11.35 3.69
C ILE A 39 -4.86 -12.10 4.18
N LYS A 40 -4.01 -12.55 3.25
CA LYS A 40 -2.84 -13.42 3.53
C LYS A 40 -1.55 -12.80 3.00
N ASN A 41 -0.42 -13.30 3.51
CA ASN A 41 0.93 -12.91 3.09
C ASN A 41 1.14 -11.40 3.15
N VAL A 42 0.87 -10.83 4.33
CA VAL A 42 1.15 -9.43 4.61
C VAL A 42 2.61 -9.30 5.02
N GLN A 43 3.33 -8.37 4.39
CA GLN A 43 4.70 -8.03 4.76
C GLN A 43 4.71 -6.65 5.41
N VAL A 44 5.59 -6.45 6.38
CA VAL A 44 5.89 -5.12 6.92
C VAL A 44 7.23 -4.66 6.35
N LEU A 45 7.27 -3.46 5.81
CA LEU A 45 8.50 -2.83 5.33
C LEU A 45 8.73 -1.54 6.12
N TYR A 46 9.94 -1.39 6.65
CA TYR A 46 10.40 -0.22 7.39
C TYR A 46 11.91 -0.03 7.14
N SER A 47 12.46 1.11 7.57
CA SER A 47 13.91 1.36 7.57
C SER A 47 14.47 1.10 8.95
N GLU A 48 15.38 0.13 9.10
CA GLU A 48 16.10 -0.07 10.37
C GLU A 48 17.06 1.07 10.69
N GLN A 49 17.75 1.58 9.66
CA GLN A 49 18.77 2.61 9.83
C GLN A 49 18.15 3.95 10.23
N THR A 50 16.95 4.23 9.70
CA THR A 50 16.27 5.52 9.85
C THR A 50 14.75 5.35 9.95
N PRO A 51 14.23 4.71 11.03
CA PRO A 51 12.84 4.25 11.14
C PRO A 51 11.80 5.38 11.13
N LEU A 52 12.17 6.58 11.57
CA LEU A 52 11.29 7.75 11.57
C LEU A 52 11.43 8.62 10.31
N SER A 53 12.36 8.30 9.40
CA SER A 53 12.59 9.07 8.17
C SER A 53 11.84 8.50 6.97
N HIS A 54 11.40 7.24 7.06
CA HIS A 54 10.71 6.54 5.99
C HIS A 54 9.37 6.01 6.46
N ASP A 55 8.39 6.02 5.56
CA ASP A 55 7.06 5.48 5.84
C ASP A 55 7.12 4.00 6.19
N LEU A 56 6.21 3.60 7.07
CA LEU A 56 5.97 2.19 7.35
C LEU A 56 4.95 1.65 6.36
N ILE A 57 5.24 0.50 5.75
CA ILE A 57 4.40 -0.06 4.68
C ILE A 57 3.89 -1.42 5.10
N LEU A 58 2.56 -1.60 5.06
CA LEU A 58 1.96 -2.93 5.06
C LEU A 58 1.69 -3.35 3.61
N ASN A 59 2.35 -4.40 3.15
CA ASN A 59 2.25 -4.91 1.79
C ASN A 59 1.44 -6.20 1.74
N LEU A 60 0.22 -6.12 1.21
CA LEU A 60 -0.70 -7.24 1.02
C LEU A 60 -0.36 -7.91 -0.32
N THR A 61 0.66 -8.76 -0.31
CA THR A 61 1.30 -9.26 -1.55
C THR A 61 0.38 -10.07 -2.45
N GLN A 62 -0.62 -10.73 -1.88
CA GLN A 62 -1.60 -11.55 -2.61
C GLN A 62 -2.69 -10.71 -3.28
N ASP A 63 -2.86 -9.46 -2.84
CA ASP A 63 -3.92 -8.58 -3.29
C ASP A 63 -3.40 -7.39 -4.09
N GLY A 64 -2.08 -7.21 -4.19
CA GLY A 64 -1.48 -6.13 -4.98
C GLY A 64 -1.65 -4.76 -4.33
N ILE A 65 -1.76 -4.69 -3.01
CA ILE A 65 -2.04 -3.47 -2.26
C ILE A 65 -0.91 -3.16 -1.28
N LYS A 66 -0.48 -1.90 -1.21
CA LYS A 66 0.34 -1.37 -0.13
C LYS A 66 -0.42 -0.29 0.64
N LEU A 67 -0.31 -0.35 1.95
CA LEU A 67 -0.81 0.65 2.88
C LEU A 67 0.40 1.42 3.43
N LEU A 68 0.55 2.68 3.05
CA LEU A 68 1.67 3.52 3.48
C LEU A 68 1.24 4.35 4.68
N PHE A 69 1.93 4.16 5.79
CA PHE A 69 1.72 4.89 7.04
C PHE A 69 2.82 5.91 7.25
N ASP A 70 2.43 7.12 7.65
CA ASP A 70 3.37 8.17 8.01
C ASP A 70 4.33 7.70 9.11
N ALA A 71 5.64 7.92 8.91
CA ALA A 71 6.68 7.45 9.82
C ALA A 71 6.52 7.94 11.27
N THR A 72 6.04 9.18 11.44
CA THR A 72 5.96 9.85 12.74
C THR A 72 4.61 9.65 13.42
N ASN A 73 3.53 9.80 12.66
CA ASN A 73 2.17 9.75 13.20
C ASN A 73 1.53 8.37 13.09
N GLN A 74 2.14 7.46 12.30
CA GLN A 74 1.65 6.09 12.06
C GLN A 74 0.19 6.05 11.62
N ARG A 75 -0.17 7.03 10.78
CA ARG A 75 -1.49 7.14 10.16
C ARG A 75 -1.41 6.79 8.70
N LEU A 76 -2.40 6.02 8.23
CA LEU A 76 -2.51 5.65 6.82
C LEU A 76 -2.62 6.92 5.98
N LYS A 77 -1.64 7.16 5.11
CA LYS A 77 -1.61 8.36 4.26
C LYS A 77 -1.89 8.07 2.80
N VAL A 78 -1.49 6.89 2.31
CA VAL A 78 -1.66 6.48 0.92
C VAL A 78 -2.01 5.01 0.87
N ILE A 79 -2.99 4.67 0.06
CA ILE A 79 -3.31 3.31 -0.37
C ILE A 79 -2.80 3.18 -1.81
N GLU A 80 -1.80 2.36 -2.05
CA GLU A 80 -1.29 2.06 -3.39
C GLU A 80 -1.82 0.71 -3.86
N VAL A 81 -2.46 0.67 -5.02
CA VAL A 81 -2.76 -0.58 -5.73
C VAL A 81 -1.74 -0.73 -6.84
N TYR A 82 -0.75 -1.60 -6.62
CA TYR A 82 0.38 -1.76 -7.53
C TYR A 82 0.24 -2.94 -8.49
N ASP A 83 -0.72 -3.84 -8.24
CA ASP A 83 -1.01 -4.98 -9.12
C ASP A 83 -2.53 -5.19 -9.19
N LEU A 84 -3.14 -4.51 -10.16
CA LEU A 84 -4.59 -4.57 -10.37
C LEU A 84 -5.09 -5.97 -10.79
N SER A 85 -4.21 -6.88 -11.22
CA SER A 85 -4.59 -8.26 -11.56
C SER A 85 -4.98 -9.11 -10.34
N LYS A 86 -4.60 -8.66 -9.13
CA LYS A 86 -4.77 -9.40 -7.87
C LYS A 86 -5.97 -8.96 -7.02
N VAL A 87 -6.71 -7.93 -7.44
CA VAL A 87 -7.85 -7.37 -6.70
C VAL A 87 -8.99 -7.02 -7.66
N LYS A 88 -10.25 -7.13 -7.22
CA LYS A 88 -11.41 -6.53 -7.91
C LYS A 88 -11.73 -5.21 -7.24
N LEU A 89 -11.95 -4.17 -8.04
CA LEU A 89 -12.25 -2.83 -7.56
C LEU A 89 -13.56 -2.30 -8.12
N LYS A 90 -14.33 -1.67 -7.23
CA LYS A 90 -15.57 -0.96 -7.53
C LYS A 90 -15.45 0.51 -7.19
N TYR A 91 -16.23 1.32 -7.88
CA TYR A 91 -16.51 2.70 -7.53
C TYR A 91 -18.01 2.95 -7.70
N CYS A 92 -18.65 3.50 -6.67
CA CYS A 92 -20.11 3.68 -6.62
C CYS A 92 -20.87 2.39 -6.96
N GLY A 93 -20.43 1.25 -6.42
CA GLY A 93 -21.00 -0.08 -6.68
C GLY A 93 -20.70 -0.69 -8.06
N VAL A 94 -20.05 0.01 -8.99
CA VAL A 94 -19.74 -0.48 -10.33
C VAL A 94 -18.29 -0.95 -10.42
N HIS A 95 -18.05 -2.16 -10.94
CA HIS A 95 -16.71 -2.67 -11.16
C HIS A 95 -16.01 -1.92 -12.29
N PHE A 96 -14.83 -1.35 -12.00
CA PHE A 96 -13.93 -0.80 -13.01
C PHE A 96 -12.67 -1.66 -13.20
N ASN A 97 -12.40 -2.59 -12.28
CA ASN A 97 -11.33 -3.57 -12.41
C ASN A 97 -11.82 -4.93 -11.91
N SER A 98 -11.78 -5.94 -12.77
CA SER A 98 -12.15 -7.31 -12.42
C SER A 98 -11.58 -8.31 -13.43
N GLN A 99 -11.81 -9.61 -13.23
CA GLN A 99 -11.43 -10.63 -14.21
C GLN A 99 -12.09 -10.44 -15.59
N ALA A 100 -13.25 -9.77 -15.64
CA ALA A 100 -13.97 -9.48 -16.89
C ALA A 100 -13.68 -8.07 -17.43
N ILE A 101 -13.07 -7.19 -16.62
CA ILE A 101 -12.85 -5.78 -16.93
C ILE A 101 -11.38 -5.48 -16.69
N ALA A 102 -10.60 -5.42 -17.76
CA ALA A 102 -9.16 -5.18 -17.68
C ALA A 102 -8.87 -3.77 -17.14
N PRO A 103 -8.01 -3.62 -16.13
CA PRO A 103 -7.69 -2.32 -15.55
C PRO A 103 -6.96 -1.45 -16.56
N THR A 104 -7.62 -0.42 -17.05
CA THR A 104 -7.03 0.55 -18.00
C THR A 104 -6.99 1.94 -17.38
N ILE A 105 -6.03 2.75 -17.82
CA ILE A 105 -5.90 4.15 -17.38
C ILE A 105 -7.21 4.89 -17.67
N GLU A 106 -7.80 4.65 -18.85
CA GLU A 106 -9.04 5.27 -19.30
C GLU A 106 -10.23 4.94 -18.38
N GLN A 107 -10.33 3.70 -17.87
CA GLN A 107 -11.39 3.32 -16.94
C GLN A 107 -11.21 3.95 -15.56
N ILE A 108 -9.97 4.10 -15.11
CA ILE A 108 -9.67 4.81 -13.86
C ILE A 108 -10.01 6.30 -14.03
N ASP A 109 -9.61 6.92 -15.14
CA ASP A 109 -9.94 8.32 -15.45
C ASP A 109 -11.45 8.55 -15.60
N GLN A 110 -12.19 7.61 -16.17
CA GLN A 110 -13.66 7.66 -16.23
C GLN A 110 -14.31 7.56 -14.85
N SER A 111 -13.71 6.78 -13.94
CA SER A 111 -14.26 6.56 -12.59
C SER A 111 -13.96 7.74 -11.65
N PHE A 112 -12.72 8.25 -11.67
CA PHE A 112 -12.25 9.25 -10.70
C PHE A 112 -12.04 10.66 -11.28
N GLY A 113 -12.12 10.81 -12.60
CA GLY A 113 -11.86 12.06 -13.32
C GLY A 113 -10.40 12.17 -13.79
N ALA A 114 -10.20 12.64 -15.02
CA ALA A 114 -8.90 12.79 -15.69
C ALA A 114 -8.08 14.00 -15.21
N THR A 115 -8.12 14.34 -13.91
CA THR A 115 -7.61 15.64 -13.42
C THR A 115 -6.14 15.63 -13.00
N HIS A 116 -5.45 14.49 -13.07
CA HIS A 116 -4.04 14.40 -12.69
C HIS A 116 -3.20 13.73 -13.79
N PRO A 117 -2.17 14.41 -14.32
CA PRO A 117 -1.25 13.79 -15.27
C PRO A 117 -0.55 12.63 -14.56
N GLY A 118 -0.67 11.42 -15.10
CA GLY A 118 0.05 10.28 -14.56
C GLY A 118 1.57 10.48 -14.65
N VAL A 119 2.28 9.89 -13.70
CA VAL A 119 3.72 10.05 -13.54
C VAL A 119 4.41 8.76 -13.93
N TYR A 120 5.27 8.81 -14.93
CA TYR A 120 6.09 7.67 -15.33
C TYR A 120 7.40 7.62 -14.53
N ASN A 121 7.66 6.48 -13.89
CA ASN A 121 8.92 6.18 -13.22
C ASN A 121 9.78 5.26 -14.10
N ALA A 122 10.77 5.84 -14.77
CA ALA A 122 11.68 5.09 -15.64
C ALA A 122 12.55 4.05 -14.89
N ALA A 123 12.83 4.26 -13.60
CA ALA A 123 13.64 3.34 -12.82
C ALA A 123 12.88 2.04 -12.50
N GLU A 124 11.57 2.14 -12.33
CA GLU A 124 10.69 1.00 -12.00
C GLU A 124 9.90 0.51 -13.23
N GLN A 125 9.95 1.24 -14.34
CA GLN A 125 9.12 1.00 -15.53
C GLN A 125 7.61 0.99 -15.21
N LEU A 126 7.22 1.78 -14.21
CA LEU A 126 5.84 1.90 -13.74
C LEU A 126 5.25 3.25 -14.11
N PHE A 127 3.97 3.24 -14.49
CA PHE A 127 3.17 4.43 -14.65
C PHE A 127 2.22 4.56 -13.46
N HIS A 128 2.26 5.70 -12.76
CA HIS A 128 1.47 5.95 -11.56
C HIS A 128 0.37 6.97 -11.83
N LEU A 129 -0.87 6.60 -11.53
CA LEU A 129 -1.99 7.54 -11.40
C LEU A 129 -2.18 7.89 -9.93
N ASN A 130 -1.90 9.13 -9.57
CA ASN A 130 -1.96 9.60 -8.19
C ASN A 130 -3.21 10.44 -7.95
N PHE A 131 -4.00 10.00 -6.98
CA PHE A 131 -5.11 10.72 -6.40
C PHE A 131 -4.78 11.05 -4.94
N ARG A 132 -5.59 11.90 -4.33
CA ARG A 132 -5.40 12.25 -2.92
C ARG A 132 -5.62 11.01 -2.03
N GLY A 133 -4.51 10.45 -1.54
CA GLY A 133 -4.47 9.28 -0.67
C GLY A 133 -4.68 7.93 -1.36
N LEU A 134 -4.77 7.89 -2.69
CA LEU A 134 -4.91 6.66 -3.46
C LEU A 134 -3.98 6.72 -4.68
N SER A 135 -3.28 5.64 -4.97
CA SER A 135 -2.41 5.54 -6.15
C SER A 135 -2.62 4.22 -6.86
N PHE A 136 -2.55 4.24 -8.19
CA PHE A 136 -2.58 3.05 -9.04
C PHE A 136 -1.30 2.97 -9.86
N SER A 137 -0.65 1.81 -9.85
CA SER A 137 0.60 1.58 -10.58
C SER A 137 0.38 0.55 -11.68
N PHE A 138 0.86 0.86 -12.88
CA PHE A 138 0.73 0.04 -14.07
C PHE A 138 2.10 -0.32 -14.63
N GLN A 139 2.32 -1.61 -14.91
CA GLN A 139 3.48 -2.08 -15.67
C GLN A 139 3.27 -1.79 -17.15
N LEU A 140 4.24 -1.13 -17.79
CA LEU A 140 4.19 -0.81 -19.21
C LEU A 140 4.88 -1.89 -20.04
N ASP A 141 4.29 -3.08 -20.13
CA ASP A 141 4.92 -4.17 -20.90
C ASP A 141 4.71 -4.05 -22.42
N SER A 142 4.04 -3.01 -22.93
CA SER A 142 3.79 -2.83 -24.38
C SER A 142 3.28 -1.44 -24.80
N TRP A 143 3.79 -0.34 -24.22
CA TRP A 143 3.46 1.00 -24.74
C TRP A 143 4.37 1.34 -25.94
N ASN A 144 3.85 1.18 -27.17
CA ASN A 144 4.54 1.53 -28.43
C ASN A 144 4.55 3.04 -28.77
N GLU A 145 4.09 3.89 -27.86
CA GLU A 145 4.03 5.34 -28.04
C GLU A 145 4.82 5.99 -26.89
N ALA A 146 5.87 6.70 -27.24
CA ALA A 146 6.69 7.43 -26.29
C ALA A 146 5.81 8.37 -25.44
N PRO A 147 6.04 8.48 -24.11
CA PRO A 147 5.32 9.42 -23.27
C PRO A 147 5.51 10.83 -23.84
N LYS A 148 4.41 11.54 -24.16
CA LYS A 148 4.46 12.89 -24.72
C LYS A 148 4.88 13.98 -23.72
N TYR A 149 5.15 13.63 -22.46
CA TYR A 149 5.42 14.60 -21.41
C TYR A 149 6.49 14.05 -20.44
N GLU A 150 7.73 14.45 -20.66
CA GLU A 150 8.77 14.39 -19.64
C GLU A 150 8.56 15.55 -18.66
N VAL A 151 8.13 15.26 -17.44
CA VAL A 151 8.12 16.25 -16.36
C VAL A 151 9.21 15.89 -15.36
N ARG A 152 10.18 16.80 -15.21
CA ARG A 152 11.18 16.74 -14.14
C ARG A 152 10.49 17.05 -12.81
N ILE A 153 10.18 16.02 -12.03
CA ILE A 153 9.67 16.20 -10.66
C ILE A 153 10.76 15.79 -9.66
N ASN A 154 11.42 16.81 -9.10
CA ASN A 154 11.94 16.73 -7.75
C ASN A 154 10.73 16.66 -6.79
N VAL A 155 10.83 15.80 -5.78
CA VAL A 155 9.88 15.62 -4.65
C VAL A 155 8.72 14.64 -4.92
N LEU A 156 9.03 13.33 -4.85
CA LEU A 156 8.28 12.33 -4.05
C LEU A 156 8.78 10.88 -4.23
N VAL A 157 9.70 10.60 -5.16
CA VAL A 157 10.14 9.19 -5.41
C VAL A 157 11.67 8.99 -5.47
N SER A 158 12.50 10.02 -5.26
CA SER A 158 13.95 9.92 -5.51
C SER A 158 14.86 9.64 -4.29
N GLN A 159 14.40 8.95 -3.25
CA GLN A 159 15.29 8.50 -2.16
C GLN A 159 15.07 7.04 -1.71
N LEU A 160 14.61 6.15 -2.59
CA LEU A 160 14.91 4.72 -2.46
C LEU A 160 16.25 4.45 -3.14
N LYS A 161 17.35 4.98 -2.56
CA LYS A 161 18.68 4.54 -2.97
C LYS A 161 18.78 3.05 -2.67
N LYS A 162 19.12 2.28 -3.71
CA LYS A 162 19.20 0.81 -3.77
C LYS A 162 20.28 0.18 -2.87
N GLY A 163 20.59 0.79 -1.73
CA GLY A 163 21.66 0.34 -0.83
C GLY A 163 21.55 0.82 0.62
N SER A 164 20.39 1.32 1.08
CA SER A 164 20.26 1.79 2.48
C SER A 164 18.99 1.34 3.22
N LEU A 165 18.08 0.60 2.57
CA LEU A 165 17.03 -0.10 3.30
C LEU A 165 17.50 -1.53 3.54
N VAL A 166 17.90 -1.84 4.77
CA VAL A 166 17.72 -3.20 5.25
C VAL A 166 16.22 -3.35 5.44
N VAL A 167 15.57 -3.90 4.42
CA VAL A 167 14.17 -4.31 4.47
C VAL A 167 14.19 -5.65 5.18
N GLU A 168 14.14 -5.65 6.50
CA GLU A 168 13.79 -6.88 7.20
C GLU A 168 12.31 -7.13 6.90
N MET A 169 12.10 -7.97 5.88
CA MET A 169 10.78 -8.34 5.39
C MET A 169 10.17 -9.32 6.38
N ILE A 170 9.51 -8.78 7.40
CA ILE A 170 8.77 -9.62 8.35
C ILE A 170 7.49 -10.06 7.65
N THR A 171 7.39 -11.35 7.35
CA THR A 171 6.17 -11.97 6.85
C THR A 171 5.26 -12.25 8.03
N LEU A 172 4.11 -11.59 8.09
CA LEU A 172 3.11 -11.81 9.14
C LEU A 172 2.36 -13.12 8.86
N HIS A 173 2.71 -14.18 9.58
CA HIS A 173 1.91 -15.40 9.64
C HIS A 173 0.77 -15.20 10.63
N MET A 174 -0.43 -14.91 10.13
CA MET A 174 -1.60 -14.56 10.94
C MET A 174 -2.43 -15.83 11.26
N GLU A 175 -2.03 -16.61 12.28
CA GLU A 175 -2.85 -17.73 12.78
C GLU A 175 -3.91 -17.26 13.80
N GLN A 176 -5.05 -17.94 13.84
CA GLN A 176 -6.26 -17.54 14.60
C GLN A 176 -6.11 -17.52 16.12
N SER A 177 -4.93 -17.83 16.66
CA SER A 177 -4.75 -18.01 18.10
C SER A 177 -3.41 -17.52 18.64
N GLU A 178 -2.33 -17.41 17.85
CA GLU A 178 -1.02 -17.00 18.40
C GLU A 178 -0.21 -16.22 17.37
N VAL A 179 -0.38 -14.90 17.36
CA VAL A 179 0.63 -13.99 16.80
C VAL A 179 0.75 -12.82 17.76
N MET A 180 1.66 -12.98 18.72
CA MET A 180 1.89 -12.00 19.77
C MET A 180 2.98 -11.01 19.35
N PHE A 181 2.74 -10.27 18.25
CA PHE A 181 3.50 -9.04 18.04
C PHE A 181 3.00 -7.99 19.03
N TYR A 182 3.73 -7.82 20.12
CA TYR A 182 3.55 -6.64 20.97
C TYR A 182 4.08 -5.44 20.20
N VAL A 183 3.19 -4.50 19.87
CA VAL A 183 3.57 -3.14 19.52
C VAL A 183 4.07 -2.49 20.81
N CYS A 184 5.34 -2.64 21.14
CA CYS A 184 5.94 -1.91 22.26
C CYS A 184 6.26 -0.49 21.81
N LEU A 185 5.60 0.48 22.45
CA LEU A 185 5.99 1.89 22.41
C LEU A 185 7.08 2.11 23.45
N GLU A 186 8.34 1.84 23.11
CA GLU A 186 9.45 2.39 23.88
C GLU A 186 9.85 3.74 23.27
N HIS A 187 9.81 4.80 24.07
CA HIS A 187 10.22 6.15 23.68
C HIS A 187 9.50 6.76 22.45
N GLY A 188 8.33 6.22 22.06
CA GLY A 188 7.55 6.70 20.91
C GLY A 188 7.94 6.09 19.56
N LEU A 189 8.83 5.08 19.53
CA LEU A 189 9.07 4.23 18.36
C LEU A 189 8.21 2.97 18.43
N MET A 190 7.77 2.49 17.26
CA MET A 190 7.16 1.17 17.13
C MET A 190 8.24 0.12 16.93
N LEU A 191 8.38 -0.80 17.88
CA LEU A 191 9.22 -1.98 17.75
C LEU A 191 8.31 -3.19 17.48
N LEU A 192 8.58 -3.92 16.40
CA LEU A 192 8.02 -5.25 16.17
C LEU A 192 8.78 -6.23 17.07
N CYS A 193 8.19 -6.65 18.18
CA CYS A 193 8.82 -7.61 19.09
C CYS A 193 8.35 -9.03 18.76
N ASP A 194 9.29 -9.96 18.56
CA ASP A 194 9.04 -11.40 18.28
C ASP A 194 8.45 -12.12 19.51
N ASP A 195 8.04 -13.39 19.37
CA ASP A 195 7.40 -14.26 20.38
C ASP A 195 8.14 -14.29 21.74
N ASN A 196 9.43 -13.95 21.75
CA ASN A 196 10.26 -13.84 22.95
C ASN A 196 10.20 -12.49 23.68
N LYS A 197 9.33 -11.54 23.29
CA LYS A 197 9.26 -10.17 23.81
C LYS A 197 10.59 -9.40 23.73
N ARG A 198 11.52 -9.86 22.89
CA ARG A 198 12.72 -9.07 22.57
C ARG A 198 12.29 -8.00 21.61
N CYS A 199 12.21 -6.78 22.12
CA CYS A 199 12.12 -5.62 21.26
C CYS A 199 13.49 -5.40 20.64
N VAL A 200 13.51 -5.10 19.35
CA VAL A 200 14.74 -4.87 18.60
C VAL A 200 15.34 -3.56 19.06
N THR A 201 15.96 -3.59 20.23
CA THR A 201 16.81 -2.56 20.79
C THR A 201 18.02 -3.29 21.37
N GLU A 202 19.12 -3.16 20.63
CA GLU A 202 20.47 -3.71 20.88
C GLU A 202 20.68 -5.23 20.66
#